data_AF-A0A0B1NZA9-F1
#
_entry.id   AF-A0A0B1NZA9-F1
#
_cell.length_a   1.000
_cell.length_b   1.000
_cell.length_c   1.000
_cell.angle_alpha   90.00
_cell.angle_beta   90.00
_cell.angle_gamma   90.00
#
_symmetry.space_group_name_H-M   'P 1'
#
loop_
_entity.id
_entity.type
_entity.pdbx_description
1 polymer ?
#
loop_
_entity_poly.entity_id
_entity_poly.type
_entity_poly.pdbx_seq_one_letter_code
_entity_poly.pdbx_strand_id
1 'polypeptide(L)'
;MFLRIRLPQHIFRVSAPPMLPYDGKASNLRTFCSQLLNLFQDQDVSFPTEISKVRYAYQCLGPGALLKIRTHFRCLEDPSVRPKITSISKFLDALKRESGDPGLVYKATRAVDEMSQKNMTFHDFITKFQDNLVDSTYHDTGECSETELLVSVYLCDSKLPKE
;
A
#
# COMPACT_ATOMS: atom_id res chain seq x y z
N MET A 1 12.75 12.14 23.69
CA MET A 1 13.26 10.89 24.27
C MET A 1 12.83 9.75 23.36
N PHE A 2 13.67 9.32 22.41
CA PHE A 2 13.32 8.24 21.48
C PHE A 2 13.59 6.90 22.16
N LEU A 3 12.54 6.14 22.46
CA LEU A 3 12.66 4.77 22.93
C LEU A 3 13.32 3.95 21.82
N ARG A 4 14.62 3.68 21.95
CA ARG A 4 15.30 2.64 21.17
C ARG A 4 14.73 1.31 21.61
N ILE A 5 13.66 0.86 20.95
CA ILE A 5 13.15 -0.49 21.09
C ILE A 5 14.26 -1.42 20.57
N ARG A 6 15.07 -1.97 21.49
CA ARG A 6 16.01 -3.03 21.16
C ARG A 6 15.19 -4.29 20.96
N LEU A 7 14.74 -4.50 19.72
CA LEU A 7 14.29 -5.82 19.29
C LEU A 7 15.43 -6.81 19.60
N PRO A 8 15.14 -7.99 20.18
CA PRO A 8 16.16 -9.02 20.43
C PRO A 8 16.92 -9.32 19.13
N GLN A 9 18.16 -8.83 19.02
CA GLN A 9 18.95 -8.89 17.78
C GLN A 9 19.47 -10.31 17.45
N HIS A 10 19.05 -11.32 18.21
CA HIS A 10 19.83 -12.55 18.35
C HIS A 10 19.46 -13.72 17.45
N ILE A 11 18.44 -13.67 16.59
CA ILE A 11 17.96 -14.92 15.96
C ILE A 11 17.93 -14.93 14.43
N PHE A 12 17.93 -13.81 13.72
CA PHE A 12 17.84 -13.87 12.25
C PHE A 12 18.76 -12.84 11.59
N ARG A 13 20.05 -13.16 11.54
CA ARG A 13 21.02 -12.43 10.72
C ARG A 13 20.81 -12.84 9.27
N VAL A 14 19.74 -12.33 8.65
CA VAL A 14 19.52 -12.50 7.21
C VAL A 14 20.62 -11.73 6.48
N SER A 15 21.37 -12.40 5.61
CA SER A 15 22.42 -11.79 4.78
C SER A 15 21.83 -11.03 3.58
N ALA A 16 20.77 -10.25 3.82
CA ALA A 16 20.11 -9.48 2.77
C ALA A 16 20.78 -8.09 2.63
N PRO A 17 20.79 -7.53 1.40
CA PRO A 17 21.22 -6.17 1.15
C PRO A 17 20.47 -5.17 2.06
N PRO A 18 21.17 -4.17 2.61
CA PRO A 18 20.52 -3.16 3.44
C PRO A 18 19.50 -2.39 2.61
N MET A 19 18.27 -2.30 3.12
CA MET A 19 17.20 -1.49 2.53
C MET A 19 16.97 -0.23 3.35
N LEU A 20 16.58 0.87 2.71
CA LEU A 20 16.23 2.10 3.40
C LEU A 20 14.97 1.86 4.25
N PRO A 21 14.97 2.23 5.56
CA PRO A 21 13.79 2.04 6.38
C PRO A 21 12.59 2.87 5.90
N TYR A 22 11.40 2.27 5.89
CA TYR A 22 10.16 2.96 5.52
C TYR A 22 9.71 3.91 6.64
N ASP A 23 9.58 5.19 6.35
CA ASP A 23 9.25 6.21 7.35
C ASP A 23 7.75 6.29 7.70
N GLY A 24 6.89 5.60 6.94
CA GLY A 24 5.44 5.56 7.18
C GLY A 24 4.64 6.58 6.36
N LYS A 25 5.25 7.24 5.36
CA LYS A 25 4.57 8.19 4.47
C LYS A 25 3.98 7.49 3.25
N ALA A 26 2.83 7.97 2.78
CA ALA A 26 2.21 7.43 1.58
C ALA A 26 3.10 7.60 0.32
N SER A 27 3.85 8.70 0.24
CA SER A 27 4.63 9.05 -0.96
C SER A 27 5.77 8.10 -1.30
N ASN A 28 6.31 7.36 -0.33
CA ASN A 28 7.39 6.37 -0.54
C ASN A 28 6.93 4.92 -0.32
N LEU A 29 5.66 4.69 0.03
CA LEU A 29 5.10 3.36 0.26
C LEU A 29 5.25 2.47 -0.98
N ARG A 30 4.93 2.98 -2.18
CA ARG A 30 5.01 2.22 -3.42
C ARG A 30 6.43 1.73 -3.68
N THR A 31 7.40 2.65 -3.63
CA THR A 31 8.82 2.34 -3.84
C THR A 31 9.31 1.29 -2.84
N PHE A 32 8.95 1.43 -1.56
CA PHE A 32 9.29 0.46 -0.53
C PHE A 32 8.71 -0.94 -0.81
N CYS A 33 7.42 -1.02 -1.15
CA CYS A 33 6.76 -2.29 -1.49
C CYS A 33 7.42 -2.97 -2.70
N SER A 34 7.71 -2.22 -3.77
CA SER A 34 8.38 -2.75 -4.96
C SER A 34 9.79 -3.24 -4.65
N GLN A 35 10.57 -2.50 -3.84
CA GLN A 35 11.90 -2.92 -3.43
C GLN A 35 11.88 -4.22 -2.63
N LEU A 36 10.92 -4.39 -1.70
CA LEU A 36 10.75 -5.63 -0.95
C LEU A 36 10.41 -6.81 -1.86
N LEU A 37 9.45 -6.65 -2.77
CA LEU A 37 9.02 -7.73 -3.66
C LEU A 37 10.16 -8.18 -4.59
N ASN A 38 10.86 -7.21 -5.20
CA ASN A 38 12.02 -7.50 -6.04
C ASN A 38 13.11 -8.23 -5.24
N LEU A 39 13.39 -7.76 -4.01
CA LEU A 39 14.38 -8.41 -3.14
C LEU A 39 14.01 -9.87 -2.84
N PHE A 40 12.75 -10.15 -2.51
CA PHE A 40 12.33 -11.52 -2.21
C PHE A 40 12.31 -12.42 -3.44
N GLN A 41 12.04 -11.86 -4.62
CA GLN A 41 12.12 -12.58 -5.89
C GLN A 41 13.56 -12.92 -6.24
N ASP A 42 14.49 -11.99 -6.06
CA ASP A 42 15.91 -12.18 -6.39
C ASP A 42 16.66 -13.06 -5.36
N GLN A 43 16.16 -13.13 -4.12
CA GLN A 43 16.85 -13.80 -3.00
C GLN A 43 16.02 -14.89 -2.31
N ASP A 44 15.21 -15.64 -3.06
CA ASP A 44 14.29 -16.63 -2.47
C ASP A 44 15.00 -17.65 -1.55
N VAL A 45 16.25 -18.02 -1.86
CA VAL A 45 17.09 -18.91 -1.02
C VAL A 45 17.40 -18.32 0.36
N SER A 46 17.52 -16.99 0.48
CA SER A 46 17.77 -16.30 1.75
C SER A 46 16.51 -16.18 2.63
N PHE A 47 15.33 -16.39 2.02
CA PHE A 47 14.04 -16.26 2.67
C PHE A 47 13.20 -17.52 2.46
N PRO A 48 13.60 -18.66 3.03
CA PRO A 48 13.01 -19.97 2.73
C PRO A 48 11.54 -20.10 3.17
N THR A 49 11.00 -19.13 3.92
CA THR A 49 9.62 -19.15 4.41
C THR A 49 8.98 -17.77 4.33
N GLU A 50 7.68 -17.74 4.10
CA GLU A 50 6.88 -16.49 4.14
C GLU A 50 7.06 -15.71 5.44
N ILE A 51 7.14 -16.40 6.59
CA ILE A 51 7.33 -15.73 7.88
C ILE A 51 8.72 -15.06 7.99
N SER A 52 9.75 -15.61 7.33
CA SER A 52 11.07 -14.97 7.26
C SER A 52 11.03 -13.69 6.43
N LYS A 53 10.27 -13.67 5.33
CA LYS A 53 10.02 -12.47 4.51
C LYS A 53 9.30 -11.40 5.33
N VAL A 54 8.23 -11.77 6.04
CA VAL A 54 7.47 -10.88 6.93
C VAL A 54 8.34 -10.29 8.04
N ARG A 55 9.17 -11.10 8.69
CA ARG A 55 10.09 -10.63 9.75
C ARG A 55 11.10 -9.62 9.21
N TYR A 56 11.68 -9.89 8.05
CA TYR A 56 12.62 -8.97 7.42
C TYR A 56 11.94 -7.66 7.01
N ALA A 57 10.77 -7.74 6.37
CA ALA A 57 9.99 -6.55 6.01
C ALA A 57 9.66 -5.70 7.25
N TYR A 58 9.30 -6.34 8.38
CA TYR A 58 9.05 -5.65 9.66
C TYR A 58 10.30 -4.94 10.20
N GLN A 59 11.48 -5.55 10.08
CA GLN A 59 12.76 -4.92 10.48
C GLN A 59 13.13 -3.71 9.63
N CYS A 60 12.64 -3.65 8.39
CA CYS A 60 12.85 -2.52 7.49
C CYS A 60 11.87 -1.37 7.74
N LEU A 61 11.04 -1.43 8.78
CA LEU A 61 10.14 -0.34 9.14
C LEU A 61 10.85 0.67 10.03
N GLY A 62 10.77 1.94 9.64
CA GLY A 62 11.18 3.06 10.47
C GLY A 62 10.21 3.30 11.63
N PRO A 63 10.60 4.13 12.61
CA PRO A 63 9.80 4.40 13.81
C PRO A 63 8.38 4.92 13.51
N GLY A 64 8.23 5.76 12.47
CA GLY A 64 6.93 6.32 12.08
C GLY A 64 5.96 5.26 11.56
N ALA A 65 6.45 4.34 10.72
CA ALA A 65 5.65 3.22 10.22
C ALA A 65 5.29 2.24 11.34
N LEU A 66 6.26 1.90 12.20
CA LEU A 66 6.04 1.00 13.34
C LEU A 66 4.92 1.49 14.26
N LEU A 67 4.86 2.80 14.55
CA LEU A 67 3.82 3.35 15.41
C LEU A 67 2.40 3.06 14.88
N LYS A 68 2.23 3.08 13.54
CA LYS A 68 0.93 2.82 12.90
C LYS A 68 0.56 1.34 12.90
N ILE A 69 1.52 0.47 12.57
CA ILE A 69 1.20 -0.92 12.23
C ILE A 69 1.49 -1.93 13.34
N ARG A 70 2.20 -1.55 14.42
CA ARG A 70 2.68 -2.47 15.46
C ARG A 70 1.59 -3.33 16.10
N THR A 71 0.36 -2.84 16.19
CA THR A 71 -0.79 -3.60 16.73
C THR A 71 -1.09 -4.86 15.93
N HIS A 72 -0.84 -4.85 14.61
CA HIS A 72 -1.05 -5.98 13.71
C HIS A 72 0.07 -7.02 13.79
N PHE A 73 1.26 -6.61 14.24
CA PHE A 73 2.48 -7.41 14.20
C PHE A 73 3.05 -7.79 15.57
N ARG A 74 2.24 -7.69 16.65
CA ARG A 74 2.68 -8.07 18.01
C ARG A 74 3.26 -9.48 18.09
N CYS A 75 2.78 -10.42 17.27
CA CYS A 75 3.31 -11.79 17.19
C CYS A 75 4.77 -11.89 16.72
N LEU A 76 5.34 -10.83 16.14
CA LEU A 76 6.75 -10.75 15.78
C LEU A 76 7.63 -10.27 16.94
N GLU A 77 7.04 -9.60 17.93
CA GLU A 77 7.71 -9.13 19.15
C GLU A 77 7.55 -10.12 20.30
N ASP A 78 6.40 -10.78 20.38
CA ASP A 78 6.01 -11.71 21.44
C ASP A 78 5.63 -13.07 20.84
N PRO A 79 6.46 -14.12 21.05
CA PRO A 79 6.18 -15.47 20.57
C PRO A 79 4.91 -16.11 21.17
N SER A 80 4.40 -15.59 22.30
CA SER A 80 3.17 -16.11 22.92
C SER A 80 1.89 -15.68 22.16
N VAL A 81 1.98 -14.66 21.30
CA VAL A 81 0.85 -14.16 20.52
C VAL A 81 0.75 -14.91 19.19
N ARG A 82 -0.42 -15.49 18.93
CA ARG A 82 -0.69 -16.20 17.65
C ARG A 82 -0.52 -15.26 16.45
N PRO A 83 0.25 -15.65 15.41
CA PRO A 83 0.45 -14.80 14.25
C PRO A 83 -0.82 -14.67 13.41
N LYS A 84 -1.29 -13.44 13.22
CA LYS A 84 -2.40 -13.11 12.31
C LYS A 84 -1.93 -12.92 10.87
N ILE A 85 -0.73 -12.36 10.71
CA ILE A 85 -0.11 -12.09 9.42
C ILE A 85 1.03 -13.08 9.22
N THR A 86 0.83 -14.03 8.31
CA THR A 86 1.76 -15.15 8.06
C THR A 86 2.33 -15.14 6.64
N SER A 87 1.89 -14.23 5.78
CA SER A 87 2.34 -14.09 4.40
C SER A 87 2.74 -12.65 4.08
N ILE A 88 3.63 -12.49 3.10
CA ILE A 88 4.09 -11.16 2.69
C ILE A 88 2.96 -10.33 2.08
N SER A 89 2.05 -10.95 1.33
CA SER A 89 0.87 -10.27 0.78
C SER A 89 0.02 -9.65 1.90
N LYS A 90 -0.31 -10.41 2.95
CA LYS A 90 -1.07 -9.87 4.10
C LYS A 90 -0.34 -8.75 4.84
N PHE A 91 1.00 -8.81 4.88
CA PHE A 91 1.81 -7.74 5.43
C PHE A 91 1.68 -6.46 4.60
N LEU A 92 1.82 -6.56 3.28
CA LEU A 92 1.70 -5.42 2.37
C LEU A 92 0.29 -4.82 2.42
N ASP A 93 -0.75 -5.64 2.53
CA ASP A 93 -2.14 -5.16 2.63
C ASP A 93 -2.36 -4.36 3.91
N ALA A 94 -1.87 -4.87 5.05
CA ALA A 94 -1.95 -4.16 6.32
C ALA A 94 -1.15 -2.85 6.26
N LEU A 95 0.03 -2.88 5.65
CA LEU A 95 0.87 -1.69 5.49
C LEU A 95 0.19 -0.64 4.62
N LYS A 96 -0.41 -1.03 3.48
CA LYS A 96 -1.15 -0.16 2.58
C LYS A 96 -2.36 0.46 3.28
N ARG A 97 -3.14 -0.35 4.02
CA ARG A 97 -4.32 0.11 4.75
C ARG A 97 -3.99 1.17 5.80
N GLU A 98 -2.93 0.95 6.58
CA GLU A 98 -2.54 1.86 7.68
C GLU A 98 -1.72 3.06 7.20
N SER A 99 -1.07 2.95 6.04
CA SER A 99 -0.28 4.03 5.45
C SER A 99 -1.05 4.89 4.45
N GLY A 100 -2.18 4.42 3.95
CA GLY A 100 -3.04 5.15 3.03
C GLY A 100 -3.60 6.42 3.65
N ASP A 101 -3.85 7.44 2.83
CA ASP A 101 -4.65 8.60 3.23
C ASP A 101 -6.13 8.17 3.17
N PRO A 102 -6.85 8.06 4.31
CA PRO A 102 -8.28 7.72 4.30
C PRO A 102 -9.11 8.77 3.55
N GLY A 103 -8.59 10.00 3.42
CA GLY A 103 -9.19 11.05 2.61
C GLY A 103 -8.92 10.93 1.12
N LEU A 104 -8.07 9.99 0.66
CA LEU A 104 -7.70 9.87 -0.76
C LEU A 104 -8.88 9.45 -1.61
N VAL A 105 -9.65 8.45 -1.15
CA VAL A 105 -10.88 8.01 -1.83
C VAL A 105 -11.87 9.17 -1.91
N TYR A 106 -12.09 9.87 -0.79
CA TYR A 106 -12.99 11.02 -0.75
C TYR A 106 -12.53 12.16 -1.69
N LYS A 107 -11.23 12.46 -1.73
CA LYS A 107 -10.64 13.46 -2.65
C LYS A 107 -10.81 13.04 -4.11
N ALA A 108 -10.58 11.77 -4.43
CA ALA A 108 -10.74 11.25 -5.78
C ALA A 108 -12.21 11.29 -6.22
N THR A 109 -13.14 10.82 -5.38
CA THR A 109 -14.59 10.90 -5.63
C THR A 109 -15.02 12.34 -5.84
N ARG A 110 -14.62 13.25 -4.94
CA ARG A 110 -14.94 14.67 -5.06
C ARG A 110 -14.36 15.29 -6.34
N ALA A 111 -13.14 14.93 -6.72
CA ALA A 111 -12.53 15.42 -7.95
C ALA A 111 -13.32 14.97 -9.18
N VAL A 112 -13.78 13.71 -9.21
CA VAL A 112 -14.65 13.19 -10.28
C VAL A 112 -16.00 13.91 -10.30
N ASP A 113 -16.63 14.14 -9.15
CA ASP A 113 -17.89 14.89 -9.06
C ASP A 113 -17.73 16.33 -9.58
N GLU A 114 -16.67 17.02 -9.17
CA GLU A 114 -16.35 18.38 -9.65
C GLU A 114 -16.05 18.41 -11.16
N MET A 115 -15.49 17.34 -11.72
CA MET A 115 -15.28 17.19 -13.16
C MET A 115 -16.61 17.01 -13.91
N SER A 116 -17.52 16.18 -13.38
CA SER A 116 -18.84 15.92 -13.99
C SER A 116 -19.71 17.19 -14.07
N GLN A 117 -19.55 18.11 -13.12
CA GLN A 117 -20.33 19.36 -13.07
C GLN A 117 -19.83 20.45 -14.02
N LYS A 118 -18.59 20.38 -14.51
CA LYS A 118 -17.94 21.50 -15.22
C LYS A 118 -18.13 21.54 -16.73
N ASN A 119 -19.03 20.73 -17.30
CA ASN A 119 -19.26 20.67 -18.76
C ASN A 119 -17.94 20.51 -19.55
N MET A 120 -17.02 19.70 -19.02
CA MET A 120 -15.70 19.52 -19.60
C MET A 120 -15.74 18.58 -20.80
N THR A 121 -14.78 18.71 -21.71
CA THR A 121 -14.66 17.76 -22.81
C THR A 121 -14.18 16.41 -22.30
N PHE A 122 -14.55 15.32 -23.00
CA PHE A 122 -14.08 13.97 -22.67
C PHE A 122 -12.55 13.90 -22.62
N HIS A 123 -11.85 14.64 -23.48
CA HIS A 123 -10.40 14.66 -23.49
C HIS A 123 -9.82 15.30 -22.21
N ASP A 124 -10.38 16.43 -21.77
CA ASP A 124 -9.95 17.10 -20.53
C ASP A 124 -10.24 16.24 -19.29
N PHE A 125 -11.35 15.49 -19.32
CA PHE A 125 -11.69 14.51 -18.30
C PHE A 125 -10.62 13.42 -18.22
N ILE A 126 -10.29 12.77 -19.35
CA ILE A 126 -9.31 11.68 -19.38
C ILE A 126 -7.94 12.17 -18.90
N THR A 127 -7.48 13.35 -19.35
CA THR A 127 -6.19 13.90 -18.91
C THR A 127 -6.17 14.16 -17.41
N LYS A 128 -7.18 14.85 -16.86
CA LYS A 128 -7.24 15.11 -15.41
C LYS A 128 -7.44 13.84 -14.59
N PHE A 129 -8.20 12.88 -15.11
CA PHE A 129 -8.41 11.60 -14.44
C PHE A 129 -7.12 10.80 -14.39
N GLN A 130 -6.34 10.76 -15.49
CA GLN A 130 -5.02 10.14 -15.52
C GLN A 130 -4.04 10.83 -14.56
N ASP A 131 -4.02 12.16 -14.52
CA ASP A 131 -3.19 12.91 -13.58
C ASP A 131 -3.55 12.57 -12.12
N ASN A 132 -4.84 12.46 -11.80
CA ASN A 132 -5.29 12.06 -10.47
C ASN A 132 -5.08 10.56 -10.17
N LEU A 133 -5.09 9.70 -11.18
CA LEU A 133 -4.78 8.26 -11.05
C LEU A 133 -3.29 8.01 -10.82
N VAL A 134 -2.40 8.86 -11.35
CA VAL A 134 -0.96 8.75 -11.06
C VAL A 134 -0.68 9.02 -9.57
N ASP A 135 -1.46 9.90 -8.94
CA ASP A 135 -1.39 10.20 -7.50
C ASP A 135 -2.22 9.24 -6.62
N SER A 136 -3.32 8.72 -7.18
CA SER A 136 -4.14 7.72 -6.52
C SER A 136 -3.52 6.35 -6.72
N THR A 137 -2.83 5.88 -5.68
CA THR A 137 -2.27 4.51 -5.56
C THR A 137 -3.34 3.40 -5.60
N TYR A 138 -4.29 3.45 -6.53
CA TYR A 138 -5.19 2.37 -6.93
C TYR A 138 -4.50 1.57 -8.03
N HIS A 139 -3.63 0.66 -7.64
CA HIS A 139 -3.57 -0.62 -8.32
C HIS A 139 -2.89 -1.64 -7.42
N ASP A 140 -3.53 -2.80 -7.42
CA ASP A 140 -3.00 -4.08 -6.96
C ASP A 140 -3.16 -4.39 -5.48
N THR A 141 -4.42 -4.58 -5.08
CA THR A 141 -4.82 -5.71 -4.23
C THR A 141 -6.31 -5.98 -4.41
N GLY A 142 -6.62 -7.09 -5.09
CA GLY A 142 -7.84 -7.90 -4.93
C GLY A 142 -9.19 -7.19 -4.94
N GLU A 143 -9.94 -7.35 -6.03
CA GLU A 143 -11.41 -7.23 -6.05
C GLU A 143 -12.01 -5.83 -5.76
N CYS A 144 -11.33 -4.74 -6.15
CA CYS A 144 -12.09 -3.55 -6.55
C CYS A 144 -12.44 -3.76 -8.02
N SER A 145 -13.59 -4.39 -8.26
CA SER A 145 -14.05 -4.76 -9.58
C SER A 145 -14.01 -3.56 -10.52
N GLU A 146 -13.22 -3.65 -11.60
CA GLU A 146 -13.19 -2.67 -12.71
C GLU A 146 -14.59 -2.26 -13.19
N THR A 147 -15.61 -3.09 -12.91
CA THR A 147 -17.01 -2.81 -13.16
C THR A 147 -17.55 -1.58 -12.45
N GLU A 148 -17.10 -1.18 -11.25
CA GLU A 148 -17.65 0.03 -10.60
C GLU A 148 -17.17 1.32 -11.28
N LEU A 149 -15.89 1.38 -11.69
CA LEU A 149 -15.36 2.52 -12.45
C LEU A 149 -15.91 2.55 -13.88
N LEU A 150 -16.03 1.39 -14.54
CA LEU A 150 -16.69 1.30 -15.85
C LEU A 150 -18.17 1.67 -15.79
N VAL A 151 -18.89 1.31 -14.72
CA VAL A 151 -20.30 1.70 -14.53
C VAL A 151 -20.44 3.22 -14.37
N SER A 152 -19.54 3.90 -13.66
CA SER A 152 -19.55 5.37 -13.60
C SER A 152 -19.28 6.05 -14.95
N VAL A 153 -18.40 5.47 -15.78
CA VAL A 153 -18.13 5.98 -17.14
C VAL A 153 -19.33 5.70 -18.07
N TYR A 154 -19.90 4.50 -18.05
CA TYR A 154 -21.08 4.15 -18.87
C TYR A 154 -22.36 4.90 -18.46
N LEU A 155 -22.52 5.26 -17.18
CA LEU A 155 -23.64 6.09 -16.71
C LEU A 155 -23.52 7.57 -17.14
N CYS A 156 -22.31 8.05 -17.46
CA CYS A 156 -22.14 9.39 -18.05
C CYS A 156 -22.52 9.42 -19.53
N ASP A 157 -22.21 8.36 -20.29
CA ASP A 157 -22.54 8.28 -21.71
C ASP A 157 -24.05 8.20 -21.97
N SER A 158 -24.81 7.61 -21.05
CA SER A 158 -26.26 7.43 -21.18
C SER A 158 -27.11 8.66 -20.82
N LYS A 159 -26.48 9.79 -20.41
CA LYS A 159 -27.16 11.08 -20.16
C LYS A 159 -26.87 12.15 -21.22
N LEU A 160 -26.12 11.84 -22.28
CA LEU A 160 -25.97 12.75 -23.41
C LEU A 160 -27.30 12.88 -24.15
N PRO A 161 -27.85 14.10 -24.35
CA PRO A 161 -29.03 14.29 -25.15
C PRO A 161 -28.74 13.82 -26.57
N LYS A 162 -29.58 12.92 -27.09
CA LYS A 162 -29.57 12.57 -28.52
C LYS A 162 -29.97 13.83 -29.28
N GLU A 163 -29.03 14.37 -30.06
CA GLU A 163 -29.34 15.36 -31.11
C GLU A 163 -30.33 14.80 -32.14
#